data_AF-A0A2N3E5C5-F1
#
_entry.id   AF-A0A2N3E5C5-F1
#
_cell.length_a   1.000
_cell.length_b   1.000
_cell.length_c   1.000
_cell.angle_alpha   90.00
_cell.angle_beta   90.00
_cell.angle_gamma   90.00
#
_symmetry.space_group_name_H-M   'P 1'
#
loop_
_entity.id
_entity.type
_entity.pdbx_description
1 polymer ?
#
loop_
_entity_poly.entity_id
_entity_poly.type
_entity_poly.pdbx_seq_one_letter_code
_entity_poly.pdbx_strand_id
1 'polypeptide(L)'
;LKETGRWDNTLVIFTSDHGEQMGDHWLLGKCGYFDASYHIPLIIRDPRRAADGTRGHTVDRFTENVDIMPTMLDVIGAETPVQCDGASLVPFLESEGAPANWRREAHWEFDFRDPADDSAEKRLGLTLHQCTMNVIRDEKFKYVHFTKLPPLLFDLEKDPGEFVNRANDPAYLAVVLDYAQKLLSWRMNHDEQTLTHIALTDEGPVARPSPRH
;
A
#
# COMPACT_ATOMS: atom_id res chain seq x y z
N LEU A 1 -9.28 14.30 25.66
CA LEU A 1 -10.11 13.07 25.61
C LEU A 1 -10.45 12.52 27.00
N LYS A 2 -9.47 12.29 27.88
CA LYS A 2 -9.72 11.78 29.24
C LYS A 2 -10.53 12.75 30.11
N GLU A 3 -10.12 14.02 30.17
CA GLU A 3 -10.82 15.08 30.94
C GLU A 3 -12.29 15.25 30.54
N THR A 4 -12.63 14.98 29.28
CA THR A 4 -13.99 15.10 28.76
C THR A 4 -14.77 13.78 28.78
N GLY A 5 -14.23 12.72 29.39
CA GLY A 5 -14.90 11.42 29.49
C GLY A 5 -15.07 10.69 28.16
N ARG A 6 -14.37 11.10 27.09
CA ARG A 6 -14.52 10.52 25.73
C ARG A 6 -13.51 9.42 25.41
N TRP A 7 -12.52 9.22 26.27
CA TRP A 7 -11.44 8.24 26.04
C TRP A 7 -11.98 6.84 25.73
N ASP A 8 -12.92 6.33 26.51
CA ASP A 8 -13.46 4.97 26.36
C ASP A 8 -14.58 4.86 25.31
N ASN A 9 -14.80 5.93 24.53
CA ASN A 9 -15.77 5.97 23.42
C ASN A 9 -15.20 6.67 22.18
N THR A 10 -13.87 6.65 21.99
CA THR A 10 -13.20 7.24 20.84
C THR A 10 -12.24 6.22 20.23
N LEU A 11 -12.45 5.88 18.95
CA LEU A 11 -11.43 5.23 18.12
C LEU A 11 -10.31 6.25 17.86
N VAL A 12 -9.07 5.88 18.15
CA VAL A 12 -7.90 6.71 17.85
C VAL A 12 -7.04 5.99 16.83
N ILE A 13 -6.81 6.62 15.68
CA ILE A 13 -5.86 6.17 14.67
C ILE A 13 -4.77 7.23 14.60
N PHE A 14 -3.54 6.84 14.95
CA PHE A 14 -2.35 7.67 14.83
C PHE A 14 -1.51 7.12 13.68
N THR A 15 -1.18 7.98 12.71
CA THR A 15 -0.39 7.61 11.53
C THR A 15 0.39 8.82 10.98
N SER A 16 1.17 8.59 9.94
CA SER A 16 1.80 9.62 9.10
C SER A 16 1.28 9.53 7.67
N ASP A 17 1.37 10.62 6.90
CA ASP A 17 1.06 10.58 5.46
C ASP A 17 2.20 9.94 4.65
N HIS A 18 3.44 10.12 5.10
CA HIS A 18 4.64 9.46 4.56
C HIS A 18 5.78 9.39 5.58
N GLY A 19 6.86 8.70 5.20
CA GLY A 19 8.12 8.66 5.94
C GLY A 19 9.09 9.76 5.51
N GLU A 20 10.34 9.65 5.92
CA GLU A 20 11.39 10.65 5.67
C GLU A 20 12.73 9.94 5.51
N GLN A 21 13.49 10.28 4.48
CA GLN A 21 14.80 9.67 4.19
C GLN A 21 15.84 10.01 5.26
N MET A 22 15.79 11.21 5.87
CA MET A 22 16.64 11.61 7.00
C MET A 22 18.16 11.37 6.80
N GLY A 23 18.65 11.47 5.57
CA GLY A 23 20.05 11.25 5.21
C GLY A 23 20.34 9.86 4.62
N ASP A 24 19.41 8.91 4.72
CA ASP A 24 19.52 7.61 4.05
C ASP A 24 19.62 7.80 2.53
N HIS A 25 20.45 6.98 1.89
CA HIS A 25 20.77 7.09 0.47
C HIS A 25 21.25 8.48 0.00
N TRP A 26 21.76 9.30 0.93
CA TRP A 26 22.12 10.71 0.70
C TRP A 26 20.92 11.59 0.30
N LEU A 27 19.72 11.21 0.71
CA LEU A 27 18.47 11.91 0.42
C LEU A 27 17.91 12.57 1.68
N LEU A 28 17.17 13.66 1.45
CA LEU A 28 16.30 14.30 2.43
C LEU A 28 14.91 14.45 1.79
N GLY A 29 13.87 14.48 2.62
CA GLY A 29 12.49 14.51 2.19
C GLY A 29 11.92 13.12 1.93
N LYS A 30 10.82 13.11 1.17
CA LYS A 30 10.18 11.90 0.63
C LYS A 30 10.26 11.89 -0.88
N CYS A 31 10.78 10.81 -1.46
CA CYS A 31 10.77 10.61 -2.91
C CYS A 31 11.16 9.18 -3.28
N GLY A 32 10.89 8.83 -4.54
CA GLY A 32 11.45 7.64 -5.16
C GLY A 32 10.78 6.37 -4.67
N TYR A 33 11.58 5.45 -4.15
CA TYR A 33 11.16 4.07 -3.93
C TYR A 33 11.78 3.41 -2.69
N PHE A 34 12.63 4.10 -1.91
CA PHE A 34 13.25 3.51 -0.72
C PHE A 34 12.26 3.45 0.45
N ASP A 35 12.37 2.41 1.28
CA ASP A 35 11.39 2.12 2.33
C ASP A 35 11.23 3.29 3.31
N ALA A 36 12.32 4.04 3.60
CA ALA A 36 12.30 5.17 4.53
C ALA A 36 11.25 6.26 4.17
N SER A 37 10.90 6.43 2.89
CA SER A 37 9.85 7.37 2.46
C SER A 37 8.42 6.86 2.67
N TYR A 38 8.22 5.57 2.91
CA TYR A 38 6.90 4.91 2.85
C TYR A 38 6.56 4.09 4.10
N HIS A 39 7.56 3.62 4.85
CA HIS A 39 7.36 2.90 6.10
C HIS A 39 7.04 3.88 7.23
N ILE A 40 5.77 3.92 7.60
CA ILE A 40 5.19 4.89 8.54
C ILE A 40 4.65 4.21 9.80
N PRO A 41 4.54 4.94 10.93
CA PRO A 41 3.87 4.42 12.11
C PRO A 41 2.36 4.28 11.84
N LEU A 42 1.75 3.21 12.36
CA LEU A 42 0.30 3.09 12.48
C LEU A 42 -0.03 2.50 13.86
N ILE A 43 -0.73 3.28 14.69
CA ILE A 43 -1.19 2.85 16.00
C ILE A 43 -2.70 3.06 16.07
N ILE A 44 -3.44 1.97 16.26
CA ILE A 44 -4.90 2.01 16.38
C ILE A 44 -5.29 1.62 17.81
N ARG A 45 -5.98 2.53 18.50
CA ARG A 45 -6.67 2.24 19.76
C ARG A 45 -8.17 2.17 19.51
N ASP A 46 -8.68 0.96 19.51
CA ASP A 46 -10.11 0.69 19.48
C ASP A 46 -10.67 0.59 20.92
N PRO A 47 -11.62 1.44 21.34
CA PRO A 47 -12.22 1.38 22.68
C PRO A 47 -13.23 0.22 22.84
N ARG A 48 -13.65 -0.43 21.74
CA ARG A 48 -14.67 -1.48 21.78
C ARG A 48 -14.14 -2.71 22.50
N ARG A 49 -15.05 -3.41 23.19
CA ARG A 49 -14.73 -4.65 23.92
C ARG A 49 -14.18 -5.77 23.05
N ALA A 50 -14.58 -5.81 21.78
CA ALA A 50 -14.09 -6.80 20.82
C ALA A 50 -12.56 -6.73 20.66
N ALA A 51 -11.97 -5.54 20.86
CA ALA A 51 -10.53 -5.35 20.79
C ALA A 51 -9.78 -5.58 22.11
N ASP A 52 -10.46 -5.95 23.20
CA ASP A 52 -9.79 -6.14 24.50
C ASP A 52 -8.74 -7.25 24.48
N GLY A 53 -8.95 -8.29 23.67
CA GLY A 53 -8.02 -9.42 23.53
C GLY A 53 -6.73 -9.11 22.78
N THR A 54 -6.68 -8.04 21.99
CA THR A 54 -5.53 -7.67 21.13
C THR A 54 -4.84 -6.38 21.60
N ARG A 55 -5.26 -5.79 22.73
CA ARG A 55 -4.64 -4.55 23.22
C ARG A 55 -3.17 -4.77 23.55
N GLY A 56 -2.30 -3.94 22.97
CA GLY A 56 -0.85 -4.05 23.17
C GLY A 56 -0.17 -5.05 22.24
N HIS A 57 -0.91 -5.65 21.31
CA HIS A 57 -0.33 -6.52 20.28
C HIS A 57 0.28 -5.70 19.14
N THR A 58 1.27 -6.30 18.48
CA THR A 58 1.89 -5.81 17.25
C THR A 58 1.42 -6.66 16.07
N VAL A 59 1.23 -6.02 14.92
CA VAL A 59 0.86 -6.68 13.67
C VAL A 59 2.05 -6.62 12.73
N ASP A 60 2.59 -7.79 12.37
CA ASP A 60 3.76 -7.90 11.49
C ASP A 60 3.36 -8.17 10.02
N ARG A 61 2.06 -8.07 9.70
CA ARG A 61 1.56 -8.16 8.31
C ARG A 61 1.62 -6.80 7.62
N PHE A 62 1.81 -6.81 6.31
CA PHE A 62 1.75 -5.58 5.51
C PHE A 62 0.36 -4.94 5.58
N THR A 63 0.33 -3.70 6.03
CA THR A 63 -0.82 -2.79 5.96
C THR A 63 -0.44 -1.60 5.08
N GLU A 64 -1.43 -1.01 4.43
CA GLU A 64 -1.23 0.13 3.53
C GLU A 64 -2.09 1.32 4.00
N ASN A 65 -1.67 2.55 3.67
CA ASN A 65 -2.42 3.76 4.05
C ASN A 65 -3.88 3.74 3.56
N VAL A 66 -4.16 3.04 2.46
CA VAL A 66 -5.50 2.87 1.89
C VAL A 66 -6.44 2.04 2.78
N ASP A 67 -5.92 1.32 3.79
CA ASP A 67 -6.71 0.51 4.73
C ASP A 67 -7.42 1.36 5.81
N ILE A 68 -7.01 2.61 6.00
CA ILE A 68 -7.54 3.46 7.08
C ILE A 68 -9.03 3.78 6.85
N MET A 69 -9.39 4.17 5.62
CA MET A 69 -10.78 4.49 5.28
C MET A 69 -11.74 3.30 5.49
N PRO A 70 -11.51 2.11 4.91
CA PRO A 70 -12.38 0.96 5.14
C PRO A 70 -12.42 0.55 6.61
N THR A 71 -11.32 0.67 7.36
CA THR A 71 -11.32 0.42 8.81
C THR A 71 -12.24 1.37 9.56
N MET A 72 -12.20 2.68 9.24
CA MET A 72 -13.07 3.67 9.88
C MET A 72 -14.55 3.39 9.57
N LEU A 73 -14.87 3.05 8.31
CA LEU A 73 -16.22 2.74 7.87
C LEU A 73 -16.77 1.49 8.56
N ASP A 74 -15.96 0.43 8.65
CA ASP A 74 -16.31 -0.81 9.35
C ASP A 74 -16.60 -0.55 10.83
N VAL A 75 -15.75 0.21 11.52
CA VAL A 75 -15.95 0.54 12.95
C VAL A 75 -17.27 1.27 13.21
N ILE A 76 -17.70 2.15 12.29
CA ILE A 76 -18.97 2.90 12.42
C ILE A 76 -20.17 2.18 11.79
N GLY A 77 -19.98 0.98 11.21
CA GLY A 77 -21.03 0.20 10.55
C GLY A 77 -21.51 0.79 9.22
N ALA A 78 -20.66 1.55 8.54
CA ALA A 78 -20.93 2.08 7.20
C ALA A 78 -20.43 1.14 6.10
N GLU A 79 -21.09 1.15 4.94
CA GLU A 79 -20.66 0.40 3.77
C GLU A 79 -19.34 0.96 3.21
N THR A 80 -18.42 0.07 2.84
CA THR A 80 -17.17 0.45 2.18
C THR A 80 -17.41 0.59 0.67
N PRO A 81 -17.15 1.77 0.08
CA PRO A 81 -17.28 1.97 -1.36
C PRO A 81 -16.32 1.07 -2.16
N VAL A 82 -16.73 0.63 -3.35
CA VAL A 82 -15.90 -0.24 -4.23
C VAL A 82 -14.61 0.44 -4.72
N GLN A 83 -14.57 1.78 -4.68
CA GLN A 83 -13.39 2.60 -4.99
C GLN A 83 -12.30 2.50 -3.92
N CYS A 84 -12.61 1.99 -2.72
CA CYS A 84 -11.58 1.74 -1.73
C CYS A 84 -10.75 0.53 -2.18
N ASP A 85 -9.45 0.77 -2.40
CA ASP A 85 -8.48 -0.29 -2.71
C ASP A 85 -8.03 -1.06 -1.46
N GLY A 86 -8.07 -0.41 -0.29
CA GLY A 86 -7.68 -1.03 0.97
C GLY A 86 -8.72 -2.00 1.54
N ALA A 87 -8.34 -2.67 2.62
CA ALA A 87 -9.21 -3.56 3.39
C ALA A 87 -9.27 -3.11 4.86
N SER A 88 -10.39 -3.43 5.52
CA SER A 88 -10.56 -3.13 6.94
C SER A 88 -9.53 -3.87 7.79
N LEU A 89 -8.92 -3.15 8.74
CA LEU A 89 -8.00 -3.68 9.75
C LEU A 89 -8.72 -4.18 11.00
N VAL A 90 -10.06 -4.05 11.09
CA VAL A 90 -10.85 -4.57 12.22
C VAL A 90 -10.54 -6.03 12.56
N PRO A 91 -10.32 -6.95 11.60
CA PRO A 91 -9.93 -8.33 11.94
C PRO A 91 -8.67 -8.41 12.81
N PHE A 92 -7.66 -7.55 12.59
CA PHE A 92 -6.46 -7.49 13.43
C PHE A 92 -6.73 -6.83 14.79
N LEU A 93 -7.76 -5.98 14.88
CA LEU A 93 -8.18 -5.38 16.13
C LEU A 93 -8.95 -6.37 17.01
N GLU A 94 -9.60 -7.37 16.43
CA GLU A 94 -10.47 -8.30 17.19
C GLU A 94 -9.86 -9.70 17.37
N SER A 95 -8.79 -10.01 16.63
CA SER A 95 -8.10 -11.31 16.64
C SER A 95 -6.60 -11.14 16.40
N GLU A 96 -5.77 -12.01 17.00
CA GLU A 96 -4.33 -12.06 16.73
C GLU A 96 -3.99 -12.62 15.34
N GLY A 97 -4.94 -13.29 14.69
CA GLY A 97 -4.76 -13.91 13.37
C GLY A 97 -5.08 -12.96 12.22
N ALA A 98 -4.24 -12.99 11.18
CA ALA A 98 -4.55 -12.33 9.91
C ALA A 98 -5.71 -13.03 9.18
N PRO A 99 -6.56 -12.28 8.45
CA PRO A 99 -7.50 -12.87 7.51
C PRO A 99 -6.81 -13.82 6.53
N ALA A 100 -7.46 -14.93 6.16
CA ALA A 100 -6.85 -15.98 5.33
C ALA A 100 -6.40 -15.49 3.94
N ASN A 101 -7.02 -14.43 3.47
CA ASN A 101 -6.87 -13.77 2.17
C ASN A 101 -6.10 -12.43 2.27
N TRP A 102 -5.49 -12.13 3.43
CA TRP A 102 -4.73 -10.89 3.59
C TRP A 102 -3.53 -10.84 2.65
N ARG A 103 -3.21 -9.63 2.16
CA ARG A 103 -2.08 -9.41 1.24
C ARG A 103 -0.76 -9.84 1.85
N ARG A 104 0.16 -10.31 1.00
CA ARG A 104 1.50 -10.75 1.39
C ARG A 104 2.58 -9.75 1.01
N GLU A 105 2.20 -8.73 0.25
CA GLU A 105 3.05 -7.70 -0.31
C GLU A 105 2.44 -6.32 -0.02
N ALA A 106 3.31 -5.32 0.17
CA ALA A 106 2.96 -3.91 0.19
C ALA A 106 3.21 -3.28 -1.18
N HIS A 107 2.36 -2.32 -1.54
CA HIS A 107 2.39 -1.62 -2.81
C HIS A 107 2.37 -0.11 -2.59
N TRP A 108 3.11 0.61 -3.43
CA TRP A 108 3.00 2.06 -3.53
C TRP A 108 3.46 2.55 -4.89
N GLU A 109 3.06 3.78 -5.22
CA GLU A 109 3.36 4.42 -6.49
C GLU A 109 4.02 5.77 -6.26
N PHE A 110 4.85 6.20 -7.21
CA PHE A 110 5.46 7.52 -7.20
C PHE A 110 5.42 8.13 -8.59
N ASP A 111 4.90 9.35 -8.67
CA ASP A 111 4.86 10.17 -9.86
C ASP A 111 5.83 11.34 -9.67
N PHE A 112 6.80 11.44 -10.58
CA PHE A 112 7.85 12.46 -10.55
C PHE A 112 7.73 13.44 -11.72
N ARG A 113 6.56 13.51 -12.36
CA ARG A 113 6.27 14.57 -13.33
C ARG A 113 6.28 15.94 -12.63
N ASP A 114 6.72 16.96 -13.35
CA ASP A 114 6.54 18.35 -12.94
C ASP A 114 5.88 19.15 -14.08
N PRO A 115 4.60 19.54 -13.94
CA PRO A 115 3.90 20.29 -14.99
C PRO A 115 4.43 21.72 -15.18
N ALA A 116 5.20 22.25 -14.22
CA ALA A 116 5.80 23.57 -14.29
C ALA A 116 7.25 23.56 -14.79
N ASP A 117 7.94 22.42 -14.73
CA ASP A 117 9.33 22.25 -15.17
C ASP A 117 9.56 20.90 -15.88
N ASP A 118 9.91 20.93 -17.17
CA ASP A 118 10.17 19.72 -17.97
C ASP A 118 11.65 19.25 -17.92
N SER A 119 12.43 19.74 -16.96
CA SER A 119 13.86 19.45 -16.86
C SER A 119 14.17 17.97 -16.66
N ALA A 120 13.36 17.25 -15.85
CA ALA A 120 13.51 15.82 -15.62
C ALA A 120 13.17 15.01 -16.88
N GLU A 121 12.06 15.34 -17.53
CA GLU A 121 11.56 14.75 -18.77
C GLU A 121 12.61 14.88 -19.88
N LYS A 122 13.13 16.10 -20.10
CA LYS A 122 14.17 16.36 -21.09
C LYS A 122 15.46 15.62 -20.79
N ARG A 123 15.90 15.60 -19.52
CA ARG A 123 17.13 14.94 -19.10
C ARG A 123 17.06 13.42 -19.28
N LEU A 124 15.88 12.83 -19.04
CA LEU A 124 15.68 11.38 -19.08
C LEU A 124 15.07 10.87 -20.40
N GLY A 125 14.67 11.77 -21.30
CA GLY A 125 14.03 11.41 -22.58
C GLY A 125 12.62 10.83 -22.40
N LEU A 126 11.87 11.34 -21.44
CA LEU A 126 10.55 10.85 -21.03
C LEU A 126 9.43 11.80 -21.49
N THR A 127 8.22 11.25 -21.62
CA THR A 127 6.98 12.06 -21.63
C THR A 127 6.41 12.17 -20.22
N LEU A 128 5.48 13.10 -19.98
CA LEU A 128 4.77 13.22 -18.69
C LEU A 128 4.13 11.90 -18.24
N HIS A 129 3.56 11.13 -19.17
CA HIS A 129 2.95 9.82 -18.88
C HIS A 129 3.97 8.72 -18.53
N GLN A 130 5.25 8.97 -18.78
CA GLN A 130 6.35 8.01 -18.53
C GLN A 130 7.09 8.31 -17.22
N CYS A 131 6.68 9.35 -16.48
CA CYS A 131 7.31 9.80 -15.24
C CYS A 131 6.69 9.16 -13.98
N THR A 132 6.41 7.86 -14.06
CA THR A 132 5.81 7.09 -12.96
C THR A 132 6.57 5.80 -12.70
N MET A 133 6.48 5.34 -11.45
CA MET A 133 6.93 4.02 -11.05
C MET A 133 5.99 3.40 -10.03
N ASN A 134 5.97 2.07 -10.01
CA ASN A 134 5.21 1.28 -9.05
C ASN A 134 6.16 0.33 -8.33
N VAL A 135 5.90 0.11 -7.05
CA VAL A 135 6.70 -0.76 -6.18
C VAL A 135 5.83 -1.88 -5.63
N ILE A 136 6.39 -3.08 -5.61
CA ILE A 136 5.88 -4.24 -4.89
C ILE A 136 6.99 -4.75 -3.97
N ARG A 137 6.66 -4.97 -2.71
CA ARG A 137 7.62 -5.33 -1.66
C ARG A 137 7.02 -6.41 -0.76
N ASP A 138 7.76 -7.48 -0.53
CA ASP A 138 7.46 -8.42 0.55
C ASP A 138 8.60 -8.48 1.57
N GLU A 139 8.65 -9.54 2.38
CA GLU A 139 9.71 -9.73 3.38
C GLU A 139 11.09 -9.99 2.77
N LYS A 140 11.15 -10.50 1.53
CA LYS A 140 12.38 -11.00 0.90
C LYS A 140 12.89 -10.10 -0.20
N PHE A 141 11.99 -9.53 -1.00
CA PHE A 141 12.37 -8.74 -2.16
C PHE A 141 11.53 -7.47 -2.28
N LYS A 142 12.16 -6.49 -2.94
CA LYS A 142 11.49 -5.30 -3.43
C LYS A 142 11.77 -5.13 -4.91
N TYR A 143 10.71 -4.98 -5.70
CA TYR A 143 10.79 -4.73 -7.14
C TYR A 143 10.18 -3.37 -7.47
N VAL A 144 10.93 -2.57 -8.23
CA VAL A 144 10.53 -1.24 -8.70
C VAL A 144 10.41 -1.28 -10.21
N HIS A 145 9.20 -1.02 -10.72
CA HIS A 145 8.94 -0.93 -12.15
C HIS A 145 8.72 0.52 -12.55
N PHE A 146 9.61 1.04 -13.38
CA PHE A 146 9.41 2.34 -14.03
C PHE A 146 8.70 2.15 -15.36
N THR A 147 7.85 3.11 -15.73
CA THR A 147 7.13 3.08 -17.00
C THR A 147 8.06 3.06 -18.22
N LYS A 148 9.26 3.65 -18.12
CA LYS A 148 10.24 3.68 -19.23
C LYS A 148 11.72 3.63 -18.83
N LEU A 149 12.03 3.62 -17.54
CA LEU A 149 13.40 3.43 -17.07
C LEU A 149 13.65 1.95 -16.73
N PRO A 150 14.91 1.50 -16.65
CA PRO A 150 15.22 0.15 -16.23
C PRO A 150 14.62 -0.16 -14.83
N PRO A 151 14.13 -1.39 -14.60
CA PRO A 151 13.61 -1.77 -13.30
C PRO A 151 14.73 -1.93 -12.27
N LEU A 152 14.34 -1.97 -11.00
CA LEU A 152 15.22 -2.30 -9.88
C LEU A 152 14.68 -3.52 -9.13
N LEU A 153 15.58 -4.36 -8.63
CA LEU A 153 15.26 -5.45 -7.71
C LEU A 153 16.25 -5.44 -6.55
N PHE A 154 15.76 -5.48 -5.33
CA PHE A 154 16.56 -5.57 -4.10
C PHE A 154 16.24 -6.88 -3.38
N ASP A 155 17.28 -7.62 -2.99
CA ASP A 155 17.21 -8.82 -2.16
C ASP A 155 17.34 -8.38 -0.70
N LEU A 156 16.21 -8.17 -0.02
CA LEU A 156 16.16 -7.59 1.32
C LEU A 156 16.72 -8.55 2.39
N GLU A 157 16.78 -9.85 2.12
CA GLU A 157 17.43 -10.82 3.02
C GLU A 157 18.95 -10.63 3.05
N LYS A 158 19.56 -10.26 1.91
CA LYS A 158 21.02 -10.05 1.80
C LYS A 158 21.45 -8.59 1.86
N ASP A 159 20.56 -7.69 1.47
CA ASP A 159 20.78 -6.25 1.32
C ASP A 159 19.56 -5.49 1.85
N PRO A 160 19.34 -5.52 3.17
CA PRO A 160 18.22 -4.83 3.81
C PRO A 160 18.30 -3.30 3.67
N GLY A 161 19.48 -2.77 3.32
CA GLY A 161 19.70 -1.34 3.06
C GLY A 161 19.53 -0.96 1.60
N GLU A 162 19.10 -1.87 0.72
CA GLU A 162 18.67 -1.55 -0.65
C GLU A 162 19.76 -0.87 -1.50
N PHE A 163 21.02 -1.27 -1.34
CA PHE A 163 22.17 -0.65 -2.01
C PHE A 163 22.52 -1.28 -3.36
N VAL A 164 22.10 -2.52 -3.61
CA VAL A 164 22.53 -3.31 -4.76
C VAL A 164 21.34 -3.74 -5.61
N ASN A 165 21.21 -3.10 -6.78
CA ASN A 165 20.24 -3.52 -7.79
C ASN A 165 20.63 -4.87 -8.43
N ARG A 166 19.76 -5.86 -8.31
CA ARG A 166 19.86 -7.22 -8.87
C ARG A 166 19.05 -7.45 -10.14
N ALA A 167 18.36 -6.45 -10.67
CA ALA A 167 17.44 -6.63 -11.79
C ALA A 167 18.10 -7.23 -13.06
N ASN A 168 19.40 -6.99 -13.27
CA ASN A 168 20.16 -7.52 -14.41
C ASN A 168 21.05 -8.72 -14.07
N ASP A 169 21.00 -9.20 -12.82
CA ASP A 169 21.78 -10.37 -12.38
C ASP A 169 21.11 -11.64 -12.92
N PRO A 170 21.80 -12.48 -13.73
CA PRO A 170 21.23 -13.69 -14.29
C PRO A 170 20.63 -14.64 -13.24
N ALA A 171 21.15 -14.64 -12.01
CA ALA A 171 20.64 -15.48 -10.92
C ALA A 171 19.26 -15.03 -10.41
N TYR A 172 18.87 -13.77 -10.66
CA TYR A 172 17.64 -13.17 -10.16
C TYR A 172 16.56 -12.98 -11.23
N LEU A 173 16.82 -13.32 -12.50
CA LEU A 173 15.86 -13.08 -13.59
C LEU A 173 14.51 -13.78 -13.38
N ALA A 174 14.49 -14.97 -12.76
CA ALA A 174 13.25 -15.65 -12.41
C ALA A 174 12.45 -14.88 -11.34
N VAL A 175 13.15 -14.26 -10.39
CA VAL A 175 12.54 -13.39 -9.36
C VAL A 175 12.00 -12.13 -10.02
N VAL A 176 12.77 -11.47 -10.88
CA VAL A 176 12.29 -10.29 -11.63
C VAL A 176 11.00 -10.60 -12.39
N LEU A 177 10.94 -11.75 -13.08
CA LEU A 177 9.75 -12.17 -13.81
C LEU A 177 8.54 -12.38 -12.88
N ASP A 178 8.73 -13.08 -11.75
CA ASP A 178 7.68 -13.32 -10.76
C ASP A 178 7.10 -11.99 -10.20
N TYR A 179 7.95 -11.06 -9.76
CA TYR A 179 7.49 -9.77 -9.22
C TYR A 179 6.87 -8.88 -10.29
N ALA A 180 7.35 -8.93 -11.54
CA ALA A 180 6.69 -8.22 -12.64
C ALA A 180 5.28 -8.78 -12.90
N GLN A 181 5.09 -10.10 -12.85
CA GLN A 181 3.78 -10.74 -13.01
C GLN A 181 2.84 -10.45 -11.83
N LYS A 182 3.36 -10.48 -10.60
CA LYS A 182 2.61 -10.10 -9.39
C LYS A 182 2.14 -8.64 -9.48
N LEU A 183 3.03 -7.73 -9.83
CA LEU A 183 2.70 -6.31 -9.98
C LEU A 183 1.68 -6.07 -11.11
N LEU A 184 1.81 -6.77 -12.23
CA LEU A 184 0.79 -6.74 -13.30
C LEU A 184 -0.58 -7.22 -12.80
N SER A 185 -0.61 -8.35 -12.08
CA SER A 185 -1.85 -8.89 -11.50
C SER A 185 -2.46 -7.92 -10.49
N TRP A 186 -1.61 -7.31 -9.64
CA TRP A 186 -2.04 -6.28 -8.70
C TRP A 186 -2.66 -5.10 -9.44
N ARG A 187 -2.01 -4.56 -10.48
CA ARG A 187 -2.56 -3.47 -11.29
C ARG A 187 -3.91 -3.82 -11.90
N MET A 188 -4.05 -4.99 -12.52
CA MET A 188 -5.33 -5.44 -13.09
C MET A 188 -6.43 -5.58 -12.03
N ASN A 189 -6.06 -6.03 -10.82
CA ASN A 189 -6.99 -6.16 -9.70
C ASN A 189 -7.34 -4.81 -9.06
N HIS A 190 -6.62 -3.72 -9.36
CA HIS A 190 -6.81 -2.37 -8.82
C HIS A 190 -7.13 -1.33 -9.90
N ASP A 191 -7.46 -1.77 -11.12
CA ASP A 191 -8.07 -0.89 -12.11
C ASP A 191 -9.43 -0.35 -11.61
N GLU A 192 -9.95 0.70 -12.25
CA GLU A 192 -11.20 1.35 -11.87
C GLU A 192 -12.39 0.35 -11.84
N GLN A 193 -13.02 0.20 -10.66
CA GLN A 193 -14.08 -0.80 -10.42
C GLN A 193 -15.46 -0.22 -10.08
N THR A 194 -15.67 1.11 -10.16
CA THR A 194 -16.92 1.77 -9.73
C THR A 194 -18.19 1.10 -10.27
N LEU A 195 -18.16 0.58 -11.49
CA LEU A 195 -19.32 -0.04 -12.14
C LEU A 195 -19.15 -1.53 -12.48
N THR A 196 -18.02 -2.15 -12.13
CA THR A 196 -17.71 -3.53 -12.57
C THR A 196 -18.59 -4.57 -11.89
N HIS A 197 -19.18 -4.24 -10.74
CA HIS A 197 -20.10 -5.11 -9.98
C HIS A 197 -21.58 -4.86 -10.31
N ILE A 198 -21.89 -4.05 -11.32
CA ILE A 198 -23.25 -3.72 -11.70
C ILE A 198 -23.55 -4.27 -13.10
N ALA A 199 -24.65 -5.02 -13.21
CA ALA A 199 -25.18 -5.51 -14.48
C ALA A 199 -26.55 -4.88 -14.74
N LEU A 200 -26.78 -4.37 -15.95
CA LEU A 200 -28.11 -3.93 -16.38
C LEU A 200 -28.91 -5.14 -16.86
N THR A 201 -30.10 -5.33 -16.29
CA THR A 201 -31.03 -6.41 -16.64
C THR A 201 -32.38 -5.83 -17.08
N ASP A 202 -33.27 -6.67 -17.62
CA ASP A 202 -34.64 -6.26 -18.00
C ASP A 202 -35.45 -5.74 -16.80
N GLU A 203 -35.07 -6.10 -15.57
CA GLU A 203 -35.69 -5.68 -14.31
C GLU A 203 -34.99 -4.46 -13.67
N GLY A 204 -33.93 -3.93 -14.31
CA GLY A 204 -33.11 -2.83 -13.81
C GLY A 204 -31.67 -3.22 -13.44
N PRO A 205 -30.90 -2.32 -12.81
CA PRO A 205 -29.54 -2.59 -12.39
C PRO A 205 -29.49 -3.58 -11.21
N VAL A 206 -28.67 -4.63 -11.35
CA VAL A 206 -28.36 -5.60 -10.30
C VAL A 206 -26.91 -5.41 -9.88
N ALA A 207 -26.66 -5.29 -8.58
CA ALA A 207 -25.31 -5.17 -8.02
C ALA A 207 -24.94 -6.43 -7.24
N ARG A 208 -23.69 -6.91 -7.41
CA ARG A 208 -23.11 -7.98 -6.59
C ARG A 208 -21.75 -7.53 -6.04
N PRO A 209 -21.71 -6.94 -4.84
CA PRO A 209 -20.45 -6.54 -4.22
C PRO A 209 -19.62 -7.79 -3.85
N SER A 210 -18.30 -7.66 -3.93
CA SER A 210 -17.33 -8.66 -3.49
C SER A 210 -16.13 -7.94 -2.88
N PRO A 211 -15.57 -8.42 -1.76
CA PRO A 211 -14.30 -7.90 -1.26
C PRO A 211 -13.17 -8.20 -2.25
N ARG A 212 -12.16 -7.31 -2.31
CA ARG A 212 -10.93 -7.53 -3.08
C ARG A 212 -9.97 -8.50 -2.40
N HIS A 213 -9.94 -8.43 -1.06
CA HIS A 213 -9.19 -9.31 -0.20
C HIS A 213 -10.15 -10.31 0.43
#